data_AF-A0A950J704-F1
#
_entry.id   AF-A0A950J704-F1
#
_cell.length_a   1.000
_cell.length_b   1.000
_cell.length_c   1.000
_cell.angle_alpha   90.00
_cell.angle_beta   90.00
_cell.angle_gamma   90.00
#
_symmetry.space_group_name_H-M   'P 1'
#
loop_
_entity.id
_entity.type
_entity.pdbx_description
1 polymer ?
#
loop_
_entity_poly.entity_id
_entity_poly.type
_entity_poly.pdbx_seq_one_letter_code
_entity_poly.pdbx_strand_id
1 'polypeptide(L)'
;MNQRLLERLRLAKRGLRFDQVALRFTERLQTALEEAVPPAKTLIVTVTAPIRLPAKTAAALAEKIPNFLTQAAKRREFRDTINGNEVRVRLVAGVVRGQSRVMAFVHNPDADSDALLNTTQSLLAQMSA
;
A
#
# COMPACT_ATOMS: atom_id res chain seq x y z
N MET A 1 24.13 -14.56 -8.15
CA MET A 1 22.75 -14.85 -7.66
C MET A 1 22.20 -13.57 -7.05
N ASN A 2 21.12 -12.98 -7.60
CA ASN A 2 20.72 -11.59 -7.35
C ASN A 2 19.86 -11.41 -6.08
N GLN A 3 20.28 -10.49 -5.20
CA GLN A 3 19.62 -10.13 -3.93
C GLN A 3 18.14 -9.75 -4.10
N ARG A 4 17.80 -9.02 -5.19
CA ARG A 4 16.42 -8.63 -5.53
C ARG A 4 15.48 -9.80 -5.77
N LEU A 5 15.99 -10.94 -6.27
CA LEU A 5 15.19 -12.15 -6.49
C LEU A 5 14.86 -12.84 -5.16
N LEU A 6 15.82 -12.89 -4.23
CA LEU A 6 15.63 -13.45 -2.89
C LEU A 6 14.64 -12.64 -2.07
N GLU A 7 14.70 -11.31 -2.14
CA GLU A 7 13.71 -10.43 -1.50
C GLU A 7 12.32 -10.65 -2.09
N ARG A 8 12.18 -10.69 -3.41
CA ARG A 8 10.90 -11.00 -4.06
C ARG A 8 10.34 -12.36 -3.67
N LEU A 9 11.17 -13.39 -3.58
CA LEU A 9 10.77 -14.73 -3.14
C LEU A 9 10.37 -14.76 -1.65
N ARG A 10 11.06 -13.99 -0.79
CA ARG A 10 10.69 -13.84 0.63
C ARG A 10 9.36 -13.09 0.80
N LEU A 11 9.14 -12.05 0.02
CA LEU A 11 7.89 -11.28 0.00
C LEU A 11 6.73 -12.12 -0.57
N ALA A 12 6.97 -12.89 -1.64
CA ALA A 12 6.00 -13.84 -2.17
C ALA A 12 5.66 -14.95 -1.14
N LYS A 13 6.64 -15.43 -0.37
CA LYS A 13 6.40 -16.31 0.79
C LYS A 13 5.56 -15.67 1.90
N ARG A 14 5.48 -14.34 1.96
CA ARG A 14 4.57 -13.60 2.86
C ARG A 14 3.21 -13.30 2.22
N GLY A 15 2.89 -13.97 1.11
CA GLY A 15 1.62 -13.85 0.41
C GLY A 15 1.49 -12.58 -0.43
N LEU A 16 2.56 -11.81 -0.64
CA LEU A 16 2.52 -10.66 -1.55
C LEU A 16 2.47 -11.10 -3.02
N ARG A 17 1.62 -10.43 -3.78
CA ARG A 17 1.44 -10.69 -5.21
C ARG A 17 2.22 -9.69 -6.05
N PHE A 18 2.92 -10.23 -7.04
CA PHE A 18 3.72 -9.47 -8.01
C PHE A 18 3.40 -9.86 -9.46
N ASP A 19 2.24 -10.48 -9.70
CA ASP A 19 1.77 -10.70 -11.06
C ASP A 19 1.38 -9.37 -11.75
N GLN A 20 1.20 -9.42 -13.06
CA GLN A 20 0.97 -8.23 -13.87
C GLN A 20 -0.27 -7.42 -13.43
N VAL A 21 -1.31 -8.08 -12.92
CA VAL A 21 -2.52 -7.37 -12.46
C VAL A 21 -2.21 -6.62 -11.18
N ALA A 22 -1.52 -7.26 -10.23
CA ALA A 22 -1.09 -6.62 -8.99
C ALA A 22 -0.17 -5.44 -9.25
N LEU A 23 0.86 -5.59 -10.09
CA LEU A 23 1.82 -4.52 -10.41
C LEU A 23 1.12 -3.31 -11.04
N ARG A 24 0.34 -3.52 -12.10
CA ARG A 24 -0.39 -2.44 -12.77
C ARG A 24 -1.39 -1.74 -11.85
N PHE A 25 -2.02 -2.50 -10.95
CA PHE A 25 -2.91 -1.94 -9.95
C PHE A 25 -2.15 -1.03 -8.98
N THR A 26 -1.01 -1.49 -8.45
CA THR A 26 -0.18 -0.70 -7.53
C THR A 26 0.39 0.55 -8.18
N GLU A 27 0.88 0.47 -9.43
CA GLU A 27 1.40 1.61 -10.18
C GLU A 27 0.33 2.67 -10.40
N ARG A 28 -0.87 2.26 -10.86
CA ARG A 28 -2.00 3.18 -11.05
C ARG A 28 -2.37 3.89 -9.75
N LEU A 29 -2.41 3.15 -8.65
CA LEU A 29 -2.77 3.71 -7.35
C LEU A 29 -1.71 4.69 -6.85
N GLN A 30 -0.43 4.39 -7.04
CA GLN A 30 0.67 5.31 -6.71
C GLN A 30 0.55 6.62 -7.48
N THR A 31 0.40 6.56 -8.80
CA THR A 31 0.23 7.75 -9.64
C THR A 31 -0.99 8.58 -9.25
N ALA A 32 -2.13 7.93 -8.96
CA ALA A 32 -3.37 8.63 -8.63
C ALA A 32 -3.32 9.35 -7.26
N LEU A 33 -2.46 8.90 -6.34
CA LEU A 33 -2.44 9.37 -4.96
C LEU A 33 -1.19 10.17 -4.60
N GLU A 34 -0.15 10.14 -5.43
CA GLU A 34 1.15 10.73 -5.11
C GLU A 34 1.05 12.20 -4.70
N GLU A 35 0.24 13.00 -5.41
CA GLU A 35 0.05 14.41 -5.11
C GLU A 35 -0.82 14.66 -3.87
N ALA A 36 -1.73 13.73 -3.55
CA ALA A 36 -2.63 13.87 -2.41
C ALA A 36 -1.92 13.62 -1.07
N VAL A 37 -0.87 12.80 -1.04
CA VAL A 37 -0.15 12.47 0.20
C VAL A 37 0.68 13.67 0.68
N PRO A 38 0.52 14.13 1.93
CA PRO A 38 1.29 15.26 2.45
C PRO A 38 2.80 15.06 2.36
N PRO A 39 3.60 16.13 2.21
CA PRO A 39 5.05 16.03 2.24
C PRO A 39 5.53 15.45 3.57
N ALA A 40 6.65 14.72 3.54
CA ALA A 40 7.23 14.01 4.69
C ALA A 40 6.33 12.93 5.34
N LYS A 41 5.26 12.51 4.67
CA LYS A 41 4.43 11.35 5.03
C LYS A 41 4.51 10.29 3.96
N THR A 42 4.31 9.04 4.38
CA THR A 42 4.15 7.90 3.49
C THR A 42 2.79 7.28 3.74
N LEU A 43 2.04 7.02 2.67
CA LEU A 43 0.78 6.30 2.71
C LEU A 43 1.04 4.83 2.38
N ILE A 44 0.73 3.94 3.30
CA ILE A 44 0.80 2.49 3.09
C ILE A 44 -0.61 1.99 2.79
N VAL A 45 -0.78 1.26 1.67
CA VAL A 45 -2.04 0.66 1.26
C VAL A 45 -1.86 -0.84 1.08
N THR A 46 -2.69 -1.65 1.70
CA THR A 46 -2.77 -3.09 1.45
C THR A 46 -4.14 -3.45 0.87
N VAL A 47 -4.15 -4.34 -0.11
CA VAL A 47 -5.37 -4.80 -0.80
C VAL A 47 -5.35 -6.31 -0.94
N THR A 48 -6.41 -6.98 -0.51
CA THR A 48 -6.54 -8.44 -0.64
C THR A 48 -6.82 -8.84 -2.09
N ALA A 49 -6.21 -9.92 -2.56
CA ALA A 49 -6.48 -10.57 -3.84
C ALA A 49 -7.59 -11.62 -3.71
N PRO A 50 -8.26 -12.04 -4.81
CA PRO A 50 -8.10 -11.55 -6.18
C PRO A 50 -8.72 -10.16 -6.41
N ILE A 51 -8.03 -9.31 -7.17
CA ILE A 51 -8.57 -8.00 -7.58
C ILE A 51 -9.40 -8.21 -8.86
N ARG A 52 -10.72 -8.37 -8.69
CA ARG A 52 -11.64 -8.63 -9.81
C ARG A 52 -11.89 -7.39 -10.67
N LEU A 53 -11.94 -6.21 -10.06
CA LEU A 53 -12.27 -4.94 -10.71
C LEU A 53 -11.17 -3.89 -10.49
N PRO A 54 -9.93 -4.11 -10.98
CA PRO A 54 -8.76 -3.32 -10.60
C PRO A 54 -8.90 -1.82 -10.88
N ALA A 55 -9.49 -1.45 -12.02
CA ALA A 55 -9.73 -0.04 -12.34
C ALA A 55 -10.73 0.61 -11.39
N LYS A 56 -11.86 -0.06 -11.11
CA LYS A 56 -12.91 0.46 -10.21
C LYS A 56 -12.42 0.53 -8.76
N THR A 57 -11.66 -0.47 -8.30
CA THR A 57 -11.09 -0.48 -6.96
C THR A 57 -10.07 0.65 -6.80
N ALA A 58 -9.21 0.87 -7.80
CA ALA A 58 -8.24 1.98 -7.76
C ALA A 58 -8.93 3.36 -7.76
N ALA A 59 -9.96 3.55 -8.60
CA ALA A 59 -10.72 4.80 -8.65
C ALA A 59 -11.44 5.09 -7.31
N ALA A 60 -12.13 4.09 -6.76
CA ALA A 60 -12.80 4.24 -5.46
C ALA A 60 -11.82 4.54 -4.32
N LEU A 61 -10.60 3.98 -4.36
CA LEU A 61 -9.55 4.34 -3.41
C LEU A 61 -9.05 5.78 -3.62
N ALA A 62 -8.83 6.18 -4.87
CA ALA A 62 -8.41 7.54 -5.22
C ALA A 62 -9.43 8.61 -4.79
N GLU A 63 -10.72 8.28 -4.77
CA GLU A 63 -11.78 9.17 -4.27
C GLU A 63 -11.83 9.22 -2.73
N LYS A 64 -11.66 8.07 -2.06
CA LYS A 64 -11.79 7.97 -0.59
C LYS A 64 -10.58 8.48 0.17
N ILE A 65 -9.37 8.22 -0.34
CA ILE A 65 -8.12 8.48 0.37
C ILE A 65 -7.89 9.98 0.63
N PRO A 66 -8.15 10.92 -0.30
CA PRO A 66 -8.02 12.35 -0.02
C PRO A 66 -8.85 12.79 1.19
N ASN A 67 -10.10 12.33 1.30
CA ASN A 67 -10.94 12.62 2.46
C ASN A 67 -10.44 11.96 3.76
N PHE A 68 -9.81 10.79 3.67
CA PHE A 68 -9.11 10.22 4.81
C PHE A 68 -7.90 11.08 5.22
N LEU A 69 -7.11 11.57 4.26
CA LEU A 69 -5.91 12.36 4.52
C LEU A 69 -6.23 13.70 5.23
N THR A 70 -7.35 14.34 4.92
CA THR A 70 -7.79 15.55 5.64
C THR A 70 -8.18 15.26 7.09
N GLN A 71 -8.68 14.04 7.36
CA GLN A 71 -9.08 13.59 8.71
C GLN A 71 -7.95 12.86 9.46
N ALA A 72 -6.80 12.63 8.80
CA ALA A 72 -5.74 11.75 9.30
C ALA A 72 -5.10 12.24 10.61
N ALA A 73 -5.26 13.53 10.94
CA ALA A 73 -4.87 14.09 12.24
C ALA A 73 -5.57 13.39 13.43
N LYS A 74 -6.82 12.93 13.23
CA LYS A 74 -7.61 12.22 14.26
C LYS A 74 -7.50 10.71 14.16
N ARG A 75 -7.30 10.18 12.95
CA ARG A 75 -7.27 8.74 12.69
C ARG A 75 -6.21 8.41 11.64
N ARG A 76 -5.11 7.77 12.06
CA ARG A 76 -3.96 7.45 11.17
C ARG A 76 -4.17 6.21 10.29
N GLU A 77 -5.26 5.46 10.50
CA GLU A 77 -5.56 4.25 9.73
C GLU A 77 -7.06 4.11 9.49
N PHE A 78 -7.44 3.64 8.29
CA PHE A 78 -8.76 3.10 8.04
C PHE A 78 -8.72 1.72 7.39
N ARG A 79 -9.81 0.99 7.58
CA ARG A 79 -10.11 -0.29 6.93
C ARG A 79 -11.45 -0.16 6.21
N ASP A 80 -11.53 -0.70 5.01
CA ASP A 80 -12.75 -0.73 4.21
C ASP A 80 -12.81 -2.00 3.36
N THR A 81 -13.97 -2.29 2.78
CA THR A 81 -14.14 -3.32 1.74
C THR A 81 -14.61 -2.65 0.47
N ILE A 82 -13.79 -2.69 -0.59
CA ILE A 82 -14.06 -2.02 -1.86
C ILE A 82 -14.10 -3.06 -2.97
N ASN A 83 -15.25 -3.20 -3.63
CA ASN A 83 -15.47 -4.17 -4.72
C ASN A 83 -15.07 -5.62 -4.35
N GLY A 84 -15.24 -6.00 -3.08
CA GLY A 84 -14.89 -7.33 -2.57
C GLY A 84 -13.40 -7.51 -2.23
N ASN A 85 -12.60 -6.44 -2.25
CA ASN A 85 -11.24 -6.43 -1.74
C ASN A 85 -11.24 -5.76 -0.36
N GLU A 86 -10.69 -6.42 0.66
CA GLU A 86 -10.40 -5.72 1.90
C GLU A 86 -9.22 -4.78 1.66
N VAL A 87 -9.38 -3.54 2.11
CA VAL A 87 -8.38 -2.49 1.95
C VAL A 87 -8.04 -1.96 3.33
N ARG A 88 -6.74 -1.85 3.60
CA ARG A 88 -6.24 -1.08 4.74
C ARG A 88 -5.33 0.00 4.27
N VAL A 89 -5.45 1.15 4.90
CA VAL A 89 -4.67 2.33 4.58
C VAL A 89 -4.16 2.94 5.86
N ARG A 90 -2.84 3.16 5.94
CA ARG A 90 -2.18 3.76 7.10
C ARG A 90 -1.28 4.90 6.65
N LEU A 91 -1.42 6.05 7.29
CA LEU A 91 -0.53 7.19 7.09
C LEU A 91 0.56 7.19 8.15
N VAL A 92 1.82 7.10 7.73
CA VAL A 92 2.98 7.09 8.62
C VAL A 92 3.86 8.33 8.39
N ALA A 93 4.64 8.69 9.41
CA ALA A 93 5.64 9.74 9.27
C ALA A 93 6.90 9.18 8.61
N GLY A 94 7.63 10.05 7.91
CA GLY A 94 8.84 9.67 7.17
C GLY A 94 8.54 9.49 5.68
N VAL A 95 9.53 9.85 4.87
CA VAL A 95 9.53 9.59 3.42
C VAL A 95 10.88 8.97 3.08
N VAL A 96 10.87 7.96 2.21
CA VAL A 96 12.12 7.47 1.63
C VAL A 96 12.46 8.40 0.47
N ARG A 97 13.61 9.09 0.56
CA ARG A 97 14.07 9.99 -0.51
C ARG A 97 14.15 9.23 -1.85
N GLY A 98 13.55 9.80 -2.89
CA GLY A 98 13.56 9.21 -4.25
C GLY A 98 12.56 8.08 -4.48
N GLN A 99 11.62 7.82 -3.57
CA GLN A 99 10.52 6.87 -3.77
C GLN A 99 9.15 7.56 -3.75
N SER A 100 8.14 6.89 -4.33
CA SER A 100 6.75 7.34 -4.24
C SER A 100 6.34 7.47 -2.77
N ARG A 101 5.58 8.52 -2.45
CA ARG A 101 4.94 8.72 -1.14
C ARG A 101 3.85 7.67 -0.86
N VAL A 102 3.54 6.82 -1.82
CA VAL A 102 2.52 5.78 -1.74
C VAL A 102 3.20 4.42 -1.86
N MET A 103 3.02 3.57 -0.86
CA MET A 103 3.46 2.18 -0.85
C MET A 103 2.24 1.27 -0.90
N ALA A 104 1.95 0.73 -2.08
CA ALA A 104 0.80 -0.13 -2.32
C ALA A 104 1.22 -1.60 -2.42
N PHE A 105 0.49 -2.48 -1.74
CA PHE A 105 0.73 -3.92 -1.71
C PHE A 105 -0.56 -4.68 -2.02
N VAL A 106 -0.42 -5.73 -2.83
CA VAL A 106 -1.48 -6.72 -3.04
C VAL A 106 -1.06 -8.00 -2.35
N HIS A 107 -1.94 -8.60 -1.55
CA HIS A 107 -1.64 -9.83 -0.83
C HIS A 107 -2.75 -10.86 -0.96
N ASN A 108 -2.44 -12.13 -0.78
CA ASN A 108 -3.45 -13.18 -0.73
C ASN A 108 -4.32 -13.07 0.55
N PRO A 109 -5.56 -13.61 0.56
CA PRO A 109 -6.46 -13.56 1.72
C PRO A 109 -5.90 -14.17 3.01
N ASP A 110 -5.05 -15.18 2.88
CA ASP A 110 -4.38 -15.87 3.97
C ASP A 110 -3.19 -15.08 4.55
N ALA A 111 -2.78 -13.99 3.88
CA ALA A 111 -1.70 -13.15 4.37
C ALA A 111 -2.17 -12.18 5.46
N ASP A 112 -1.39 -12.09 6.54
CA ASP A 112 -1.66 -11.13 7.61
C ASP A 112 -1.31 -9.69 7.17
N SER A 113 -2.36 -8.94 6.87
CA SER A 113 -2.26 -7.52 6.48
C SER A 113 -1.72 -6.61 7.59
N ASP A 114 -1.92 -6.93 8.88
CA ASP A 114 -1.32 -6.19 10.00
C ASP A 114 0.18 -6.41 10.05
N ALA A 115 0.62 -7.66 9.90
CA ALA A 115 2.04 -7.99 9.86
C ALA A 115 2.76 -7.27 8.70
N LEU A 116 2.12 -7.17 7.54
CA LEU A 116 2.64 -6.40 6.40
C LEU A 116 2.75 -4.91 6.72
N LEU A 117 1.69 -4.29 7.23
CA LEU A 117 1.70 -2.87 7.60
C LEU A 117 2.76 -2.55 8.66
N ASN A 118 2.85 -3.36 9.71
CA ASN A 118 3.79 -3.17 10.81
C ASN A 118 5.25 -3.37 10.35
N THR A 119 5.49 -4.37 9.50
CA THR A 119 6.83 -4.59 8.91
C THR A 119 7.25 -3.40 8.05
N THR A 120 6.38 -2.94 7.14
CA THR A 120 6.69 -1.80 6.26
C THR A 120 6.91 -0.53 7.07
N GLN A 121 6.09 -0.26 8.08
CA GLN A 121 6.28 0.89 8.98
C GLN A 121 7.63 0.82 9.72
N SER A 122 8.02 -0.36 10.21
CA SER A 122 9.29 -0.54 10.92
C SER A 122 10.50 -0.34 10.00
N LEU A 123 10.41 -0.81 8.75
CA LEU A 123 11.43 -0.59 7.72
C LEU A 123 11.55 0.90 7.36
N LEU A 124 10.41 1.58 7.15
CA LEU A 124 10.38 3.02 6.89
C LEU A 124 11.06 3.80 8.00
N ALA A 125 10.77 3.48 9.27
CA ALA A 125 11.39 4.13 10.41
C ALA A 125 12.93 3.98 10.42
N GLN A 126 13.46 2.82 10.00
CA GLN A 126 14.91 2.58 9.88
C GLN A 126 15.55 3.32 8.71
N MET A 127 14.82 3.53 7.62
CA MET A 127 15.32 4.20 6.41
C MET A 127 15.17 5.73 6.46
N SER A 128 14.28 6.24 7.31
CA SER A 128 14.06 7.68 7.51
C SER A 128 14.89 8.28 8.66
N ALA A 129 15.62 7.44 9.40
CA ALA A 129 16.60 7.84 10.41
C ALA A 129 17.91 8.29 9.74
#